data_AF-A0A819KX41-F1
#
_entry.id   AF-A0A819KX41-F1
#
_cell.length_a   1.000
_cell.length_b   1.000
_cell.length_c   1.000
_cell.angle_alpha   90.00
_cell.angle_beta   90.00
_cell.angle_gamma   90.00
#
_symmetry.space_group_name_H-M   'P 1'
#
loop_
_entity.id
_entity.type
_entity.pdbx_description
1 polymer ?
#
loop_
_entity_poly.entity_id
_entity_poly.type
_entity_poly.pdbx_seq_one_letter_code
_entity_poly.pdbx_strand_id
1 'polypeptide(L)'
;MNTFSCSTADDKTMEILTSQIGYRFDEFLVTLSDDFYQYIFNLLCEYNYSGKKKKFNENLTVGNLLEFLNDLEAIRDSINAFKAAWNGGLDRVKEFLAKNPTYKDKPGPWGTTLLYSAAKNGHIELVTLFPLLDALSMLGISNILRELYCLKL
;
A
#
# COMPACT_ATOMS: atom_id res chain seq x y z
N MET A 1 5.03 -37.35 30.34
CA MET A 1 4.94 -35.90 30.63
C MET A 1 6.07 -35.24 29.85
N ASN A 2 5.92 -34.41 28.82
CA ASN A 2 4.77 -33.69 28.26
C ASN A 2 4.78 -33.85 26.73
N THR A 3 3.68 -34.32 26.16
CA THR A 3 3.40 -34.21 24.72
C THR A 3 2.88 -32.80 24.47
N PHE A 4 3.74 -31.88 24.03
CA PHE A 4 3.29 -30.58 23.55
C PHE A 4 2.53 -30.79 22.24
N SER A 5 1.20 -30.66 22.31
CA SER A 5 0.27 -30.68 21.20
C SER A 5 0.41 -29.39 20.38
N CYS A 6 1.33 -29.37 19.43
CA CYS A 6 1.53 -28.23 18.53
C CYS A 6 0.55 -28.22 17.34
N SER A 7 -0.15 -29.33 17.05
CA SER A 7 -0.98 -29.42 15.83
C SER A 7 -2.32 -28.70 15.92
N THR A 8 -3.01 -28.72 17.06
CA THR A 8 -4.42 -28.24 17.14
C THR A 8 -4.57 -26.72 17.29
N ALA A 9 -3.54 -26.03 17.79
CA ALA A 9 -3.53 -24.57 17.92
C ALA A 9 -3.20 -23.89 16.58
N ASP A 10 -2.26 -24.47 15.81
CA ASP A 10 -1.89 -24.01 14.48
C ASP A 10 -3.04 -24.22 13.49
N ASP A 11 -3.73 -25.37 13.55
CA ASP A 11 -4.91 -25.65 12.72
C ASP A 11 -6.04 -24.62 12.94
N LYS A 12 -6.35 -24.29 14.20
CA LYS A 12 -7.36 -23.25 14.54
C LYS A 12 -6.92 -21.86 14.10
N THR A 13 -5.64 -21.54 14.25
CA THR A 13 -5.08 -20.24 13.84
C THR A 13 -5.16 -20.09 12.32
N MET A 14 -4.83 -21.14 11.57
CA MET A 14 -4.98 -21.19 10.11
C MET A 14 -6.44 -21.01 9.67
N GLU A 15 -7.40 -21.67 10.34
CA GLU A 15 -8.82 -21.54 10.04
C GLU A 15 -9.34 -20.10 10.24
N ILE A 16 -8.95 -19.46 11.35
CA ILE A 16 -9.31 -18.07 11.67
C ILE A 16 -8.70 -17.11 10.63
N LEU A 17 -7.40 -17.23 10.35
CA LEU A 17 -6.71 -16.34 9.41
C LEU A 17 -7.26 -16.48 7.99
N THR A 18 -7.51 -17.71 7.54
CA THR A 18 -8.09 -17.97 6.21
C THR A 18 -9.48 -17.33 6.08
N SER A 19 -10.29 -17.43 7.14
CA SER A 19 -11.63 -16.82 7.17
C SER A 19 -11.56 -15.28 7.18
N GLN A 20 -10.64 -14.70 7.95
CA GLN A 20 -10.41 -13.24 7.97
C GLN A 20 -9.93 -12.73 6.61
N ILE A 21 -8.99 -13.43 5.99
CA ILE A 21 -8.52 -13.12 4.64
C ILE A 21 -9.67 -13.18 3.64
N GLY A 22 -10.47 -14.26 3.64
CA GLY A 22 -11.62 -14.39 2.75
C GLY A 22 -12.60 -13.23 2.89
N TYR A 23 -12.98 -12.89 4.13
CA TYR A 23 -13.88 -11.77 4.40
C TYR A 23 -13.30 -10.43 3.90
N ARG A 24 -12.03 -10.13 4.23
CA ARG A 24 -11.37 -8.89 3.81
C ARG A 24 -11.21 -8.83 2.30
N PHE A 25 -10.89 -9.95 1.67
CA PHE A 25 -10.74 -10.06 0.24
C PHE A 25 -12.07 -9.76 -0.46
N ASP A 26 -13.16 -10.38 -0.03
CA ASP A 26 -14.49 -10.18 -0.60
C ASP A 26 -15.02 -8.76 -0.34
N GLU A 27 -14.89 -8.26 0.90
CA GLU A 27 -15.23 -6.88 1.28
C GLU A 27 -14.46 -5.88 0.40
N PHE A 28 -13.15 -6.08 0.27
CA PHE A 28 -12.30 -5.17 -0.47
C PHE A 28 -12.61 -5.21 -1.96
N LEU A 29 -12.69 -6.40 -2.58
CA LEU A 29 -12.99 -6.58 -4.01
C LEU A 29 -14.32 -5.97 -4.43
N VAL A 30 -15.36 -6.04 -3.60
CA VAL A 30 -16.67 -5.41 -3.91
C VAL A 30 -16.59 -3.88 -3.94
N THR A 31 -15.67 -3.29 -3.18
CA THR A 31 -15.51 -1.83 -3.08
C THR A 31 -14.52 -1.24 -4.08
N LEU A 32 -13.78 -2.08 -4.81
CA LEU A 32 -12.75 -1.65 -5.74
C LEU A 32 -13.34 -1.39 -7.13
N SER A 33 -13.07 -0.20 -7.69
CA SER A 33 -13.25 0.01 -9.12
C SER A 33 -12.25 -0.84 -9.90
N ASP A 34 -12.58 -1.16 -11.15
CA ASP A 34 -11.71 -1.92 -12.07
C ASP A 34 -10.29 -1.34 -12.16
N ASP A 35 -10.14 -0.03 -11.90
CA ASP A 35 -8.87 0.71 -11.91
C ASP A 35 -7.83 0.17 -10.92
N PHE A 36 -8.27 -0.48 -9.83
CA PHE A 36 -7.38 -0.92 -8.75
C PHE A 36 -7.07 -2.41 -8.80
N TYR A 37 -7.72 -3.17 -9.67
CA TYR A 37 -7.57 -4.62 -9.76
C TYR A 37 -6.12 -5.03 -10.02
N GLN A 38 -5.42 -4.33 -10.91
CA GLN A 38 -4.02 -4.64 -11.24
C GLN A 38 -3.08 -4.44 -10.03
N TYR A 39 -3.35 -3.43 -9.20
CA TYR A 39 -2.52 -3.12 -8.04
C TYR A 39 -2.58 -4.25 -7.00
N ILE A 40 -3.77 -4.79 -6.78
CA ILE A 40 -4.00 -5.93 -5.87
C ILE A 40 -3.55 -7.23 -6.50
N PHE A 41 -3.74 -7.38 -7.81
CA PHE A 41 -3.24 -8.54 -8.54
C PHE A 41 -1.72 -8.68 -8.40
N ASN A 42 -0.98 -7.57 -8.38
CA ASN A 42 0.46 -7.60 -8.13
C ASN A 42 0.78 -8.16 -6.74
N LEU A 43 0.08 -7.73 -5.68
CA LEU A 43 0.23 -8.31 -4.34
C LEU A 43 -0.10 -9.80 -4.32
N LEU A 44 -1.22 -10.19 -4.94
CA LEU A 44 -1.62 -11.60 -5.03
C LEU A 44 -0.52 -12.44 -5.71
N CYS A 45 0.13 -11.90 -6.75
CA CYS A 45 1.26 -12.57 -7.40
C CYS A 45 2.49 -12.69 -6.50
N GLU A 46 2.78 -11.72 -5.62
CA GLU A 46 3.88 -11.81 -4.64
C GLU A 46 3.71 -13.02 -3.69
N TYR A 47 2.46 -13.40 -3.42
CA TYR A 47 2.11 -14.57 -2.60
C TYR A 47 1.76 -15.81 -3.44
N ASN A 48 2.22 -15.88 -4.70
CA ASN A 48 2.04 -17.04 -5.59
C ASN A 48 0.57 -17.40 -5.91
N TYR A 49 -0.34 -16.42 -5.89
CA TYR A 49 -1.72 -16.61 -6.35
C TYR A 49 -1.81 -16.79 -7.86
N SER A 50 -2.52 -17.82 -8.30
CA SER A 50 -2.90 -18.01 -9.69
C SER A 50 -4.26 -17.39 -9.97
N GLY A 51 -4.29 -16.26 -10.69
CA GLY A 51 -5.55 -15.70 -11.19
C GLY A 51 -6.35 -16.69 -12.05
N LYS A 52 -5.68 -17.52 -12.84
CA LYS A 52 -6.31 -18.56 -13.68
C LYS A 52 -6.96 -19.67 -12.85
N LYS A 53 -6.29 -20.15 -11.80
CA LYS A 53 -6.79 -21.25 -10.95
C LYS A 53 -7.62 -20.76 -9.76
N LYS A 54 -7.65 -19.43 -9.54
CA LYS A 54 -8.25 -18.75 -8.39
C LYS A 54 -7.82 -19.34 -7.04
N LYS A 55 -6.52 -19.61 -6.90
CA LYS A 55 -5.92 -20.16 -5.67
C LYS A 55 -4.42 -19.87 -5.59
N PHE A 56 -3.88 -19.90 -4.37
CA PHE A 56 -2.44 -19.93 -4.14
C PHE A 56 -1.83 -21.23 -4.66
N ASN A 57 -0.66 -21.14 -5.30
CA ASN A 57 0.04 -22.29 -5.88
C ASN A 57 0.96 -23.01 -4.88
N GLU A 58 1.04 -22.52 -3.64
CA GLU A 58 1.85 -23.08 -2.57
C GLU A 58 1.05 -23.15 -1.26
N ASN A 59 1.53 -23.96 -0.33
CA ASN A 59 0.97 -24.01 1.01
C ASN A 59 1.52 -22.83 1.80
N LEU A 60 0.66 -21.86 2.08
CA LEU A 60 1.00 -20.72 2.92
C LEU A 60 1.09 -21.16 4.39
N THR A 61 2.12 -20.70 5.09
CA THR A 61 2.22 -20.85 6.54
C THR A 61 1.39 -19.77 7.25
N VAL A 62 1.15 -19.95 8.56
CA VAL A 62 0.56 -18.90 9.42
C VAL A 62 1.29 -17.57 9.26
N GLY A 63 2.63 -17.60 9.19
CA GLY A 63 3.46 -16.41 8.98
C GLY A 63 3.16 -15.73 7.65
N ASN A 64 3.10 -16.50 6.56
CA ASN A 64 2.78 -15.94 5.23
C ASN A 64 1.37 -15.34 5.18
N LEU A 65 0.39 -15.97 5.84
CA LEU A 65 -0.98 -15.44 5.89
C LEU A 65 -1.05 -14.13 6.69
N LEU A 66 -0.29 -14.02 7.78
CA LEU A 66 -0.23 -12.81 8.58
C LEU A 66 0.41 -11.65 7.81
N GLU A 67 1.53 -11.92 7.13
CA GLU A 67 2.20 -10.95 6.25
C GLU A 67 1.26 -10.50 5.13
N PHE A 68 0.61 -11.45 4.45
CA PHE A 68 -0.36 -11.16 3.40
C PHE A 68 -1.50 -10.26 3.88
N LEU A 69 -2.07 -10.55 5.05
CA LEU A 69 -3.14 -9.73 5.63
C LEU A 69 -2.67 -8.30 5.90
N ASN A 70 -1.46 -8.13 6.45
CA ASN A 70 -0.89 -6.80 6.71
C ASN A 70 -0.67 -6.03 5.40
N ASP A 71 -0.15 -6.67 4.36
CA ASP A 71 0.07 -6.04 3.06
C ASP A 71 -1.25 -5.69 2.37
N LEU A 72 -2.27 -6.54 2.48
CA LEU A 72 -3.61 -6.28 1.94
C LEU A 72 -4.24 -5.04 2.59
N GLU A 73 -4.14 -4.94 3.92
CA GLU A 73 -4.60 -3.78 4.69
C GLU A 73 -3.81 -2.51 4.32
N ALA A 74 -2.48 -2.62 4.15
CA ALA A 74 -1.63 -1.52 3.70
C ALA A 74 -2.00 -1.02 2.30
N ILE A 75 -2.32 -1.92 1.36
CA ILE A 75 -2.81 -1.56 0.03
C ILE A 75 -4.14 -0.81 0.10
N ARG A 76 -5.09 -1.29 0.91
CA ARG A 76 -6.38 -0.60 1.09
C ARG A 76 -6.18 0.82 1.60
N ASP A 77 -5.33 0.98 2.62
CA ASP A 77 -5.04 2.30 3.18
C ASP A 77 -4.25 3.19 2.22
N SER A 78 -3.38 2.61 1.39
CA SER A 78 -2.59 3.37 0.42
C SER A 78 -3.48 4.05 -0.60
N ILE A 79 -4.53 3.39 -1.11
CA ILE A 79 -5.49 4.00 -2.05
C ILE A 79 -6.03 5.34 -1.50
N ASN A 80 -6.40 5.36 -0.22
CA ASN A 80 -6.89 6.56 0.44
C ASN A 80 -5.78 7.61 0.64
N ALA A 81 -4.57 7.17 0.99
CA ALA A 81 -3.42 8.07 1.13
C ALA A 81 -3.03 8.73 -0.20
N PHE A 82 -3.10 8.01 -1.32
CA PHE A 82 -2.83 8.58 -2.65
C PHE A 82 -3.89 9.60 -3.08
N LYS A 83 -5.18 9.34 -2.79
CA LYS A 83 -6.24 10.34 -2.98
C LYS A 83 -6.01 11.58 -2.11
N ALA A 84 -5.59 11.39 -0.85
CA ALA A 84 -5.26 12.49 0.04
C ALA A 84 -4.06 13.30 -0.49
N ALA A 85 -2.99 12.64 -0.95
CA ALA A 85 -1.84 13.33 -1.53
C ALA A 85 -2.21 14.18 -2.76
N TRP A 86 -3.10 13.67 -3.62
CA TRP A 86 -3.63 14.42 -4.76
C TRP A 86 -4.45 15.66 -4.34
N ASN A 87 -5.16 15.58 -3.22
CA ASN A 87 -6.05 16.63 -2.72
C ASN A 87 -5.41 17.52 -1.62
N GLY A 88 -4.16 17.29 -1.24
CA GLY A 88 -3.45 18.07 -0.21
C GLY A 88 -3.73 17.65 1.24
N GLY A 89 -4.29 16.46 1.46
CA GLY A 89 -4.61 15.92 2.79
C GLY A 89 -3.36 15.47 3.57
N LEU A 90 -2.64 16.43 4.15
CA LEU A 90 -1.38 16.23 4.88
C LEU A 90 -1.47 15.17 5.99
N ASP A 91 -2.44 15.29 6.88
CA ASP A 91 -2.55 14.44 8.07
C ASP A 91 -2.79 12.97 7.70
N ARG A 92 -3.61 12.73 6.68
CA ARG A 92 -3.88 11.36 6.22
C ARG A 92 -2.64 10.71 5.61
N VAL A 93 -1.82 11.49 4.89
CA VAL A 93 -0.55 10.99 4.35
C VAL A 93 0.46 10.71 5.47
N LYS A 94 0.56 11.60 6.47
CA LYS A 94 1.42 11.37 7.65
C LYS A 94 1.02 10.12 8.42
N GLU A 95 -0.27 9.96 8.72
CA GLU A 95 -0.81 8.79 9.44
C GLU A 95 -0.50 7.50 8.70
N PHE A 96 -0.71 7.49 7.37
CA PHE A 96 -0.42 6.35 6.54
C PHE A 96 1.08 6.01 6.52
N LEU A 97 1.96 6.98 6.34
CA LEU A 97 3.42 6.75 6.30
C LEU A 97 4.00 6.38 7.66
N ALA A 98 3.39 6.82 8.77
CA ALA A 98 3.78 6.37 10.10
C ALA A 98 3.50 4.88 10.31
N LYS A 99 2.41 4.37 9.74
CA LYS A 99 2.04 2.94 9.77
C LYS A 99 2.80 2.12 8.73
N ASN A 100 3.02 2.69 7.54
CA ASN A 100 3.52 2.00 6.35
C ASN A 100 4.71 2.76 5.72
N PRO A 101 5.85 2.91 6.42
CA PRO A 101 6.96 3.75 5.95
C PRO A 101 7.56 3.27 4.62
N THR A 102 7.44 1.98 4.31
CA THR A 102 7.93 1.37 3.06
C THR A 102 7.19 1.86 1.81
N TYR A 103 6.02 2.52 1.96
CA TYR A 103 5.24 3.04 0.83
C TYR A 103 5.64 4.45 0.38
N LYS A 104 6.56 5.12 1.10
CA LYS A 104 7.00 6.48 0.77
C LYS A 104 7.35 6.66 -0.72
N ASP A 105 8.11 5.69 -1.25
CA ASP A 105 8.66 5.74 -2.60
C ASP A 105 8.06 4.68 -3.54
N LYS A 106 7.07 3.90 -3.06
CA LYS A 106 6.40 2.87 -3.88
C LYS A 106 5.38 3.52 -4.82
N PRO A 107 5.19 2.97 -6.03
CA PRO A 107 4.06 3.33 -6.86
C PRO A 107 2.76 2.89 -6.20
N GLY A 108 1.79 3.80 -6.22
CA GLY A 108 0.42 3.55 -5.80
C GLY A 108 -0.43 2.94 -6.92
N PRO A 109 -1.75 2.92 -6.72
CA PRO A 109 -2.68 2.34 -7.69
C PRO A 109 -2.63 2.96 -9.10
N TRP A 110 -2.23 4.24 -9.21
CA TRP A 110 -2.13 4.94 -10.49
C TRP A 110 -0.71 4.94 -11.09
N GLY A 111 0.19 4.10 -10.56
CA GLY A 111 1.59 4.04 -11.00
C GLY A 111 2.42 5.28 -10.64
N THR A 112 1.90 6.18 -9.79
CA THR A 112 2.60 7.37 -9.30
C THR A 112 3.03 7.18 -7.85
N THR A 113 3.98 7.99 -7.36
CA THR A 113 4.34 8.05 -5.93
C THR A 113 3.50 9.10 -5.18
N LEU A 114 3.44 9.02 -3.85
CA LEU A 114 2.73 10.02 -3.02
C LEU A 114 3.26 11.43 -3.28
N LEU A 115 4.60 11.55 -3.36
CA LEU A 115 5.28 12.80 -3.68
C LEU A 115 4.87 13.34 -5.06
N TYR A 116 4.85 12.49 -6.10
CA TYR A 116 4.42 12.92 -7.43
C TYR A 116 2.99 13.47 -7.42
N SER A 117 2.05 12.76 -6.78
CA SER A 117 0.65 13.18 -6.72
C SER A 117 0.48 14.54 -6.03
N ALA A 118 1.23 14.79 -4.97
CA ALA A 118 1.21 16.08 -4.26
C ALA A 118 1.87 17.20 -5.05
N ALA A 119 3.05 16.94 -5.62
CA ALA A 119 3.80 17.92 -6.41
C ALA A 119 3.04 18.35 -7.66
N LYS A 120 2.43 17.38 -8.37
CA LYS A 120 1.62 17.64 -9.57
C LYS A 120 0.44 18.58 -9.30
N ASN A 121 -0.10 18.58 -8.09
CA ASN A 121 -1.24 19.42 -7.69
C ASN A 121 -0.83 20.62 -6.83
N GLY A 122 0.47 20.89 -6.67
CA GLY A 122 0.96 22.08 -5.97
C GLY A 122 0.81 22.04 -4.44
N HIS A 123 0.70 20.86 -3.82
CA HIS A 123 0.53 20.72 -2.37
C HIS A 123 1.88 20.83 -1.65
N ILE A 124 2.40 22.05 -1.57
CA ILE A 124 3.78 22.35 -1.14
C ILE A 124 4.08 21.84 0.26
N GLU A 125 3.17 22.06 1.21
CA GLU A 125 3.36 21.59 2.59
C GLU A 125 3.55 20.07 2.65
N LEU A 126 2.83 19.33 1.80
CA LEU A 126 2.97 17.88 1.69
C LEU A 126 4.27 17.49 1.01
N VAL A 127 4.68 18.20 -0.04
CA VAL A 127 5.99 18.00 -0.70
C VAL A 127 7.14 18.18 0.28
N THR A 128 7.04 19.14 1.20
CA THR A 128 8.09 19.39 2.19
C THR A 128 8.24 18.29 3.26
N LEU A 129 7.30 17.35 3.35
CA LEU A 129 7.49 16.14 4.18
C LEU A 129 8.57 15.21 3.62
N PHE A 130 8.86 15.28 2.33
CA PHE A 130 9.79 14.38 1.66
C PHE A 130 11.16 15.08 1.54
N PRO A 131 12.28 14.38 1.79
CA PRO A 131 13.62 14.96 1.65
C PRO A 131 13.84 15.52 0.24
N LEU A 132 14.37 16.76 0.17
CA LEU A 132 14.53 17.54 -1.07
C LEU A 132 15.36 16.84 -2.16
N LEU A 133 16.22 15.88 -1.79
CA LEU A 133 17.06 15.11 -2.72
C LEU A 133 16.24 14.17 -3.62
N ASP A 134 15.07 13.70 -3.13
CA ASP A 134 14.17 12.80 -3.86
C ASP A 134 13.30 13.58 -4.88
N ALA A 135 13.02 14.87 -4.61
CA ALA A 135 12.17 15.71 -5.45
C ALA A 135 12.87 16.19 -6.74
N LEU A 136 14.19 16.33 -6.71
CA LEU A 136 14.98 16.90 -7.81
C LEU A 136 15.34 15.87 -8.90
N SER A 137 15.34 14.57 -8.58
CA SER A 137 15.76 13.51 -9.51
C SER A 137 14.62 12.97 -10.40
N MET A 138 13.35 13.15 -9.98
CA MET A 138 12.22 12.49 -10.67
C MET A 138 11.51 13.36 -11.72
N LEU A 139 11.70 14.68 -11.70
CA LEU A 139 10.88 15.59 -12.49
C LEU A 139 11.77 16.63 -13.15
N GLY A 140 11.98 16.48 -14.46
CA GLY A 140 12.48 17.54 -15.35
C GLY A 140 11.51 18.73 -15.46
N ILE A 141 10.95 19.18 -14.33
CA ILE A 141 9.96 20.25 -14.22
C ILE A 141 10.66 21.47 -13.60
N SER A 142 11.27 22.24 -14.49
CA SER A 142 11.86 23.55 -14.20
C SER A 142 10.85 24.57 -13.63
N ASN A 143 9.53 24.39 -13.86
CA ASN A 143 8.55 25.45 -13.57
C ASN A 143 7.93 25.41 -12.17
N ILE A 144 7.58 24.24 -11.63
CA ILE A 144 6.96 24.15 -10.28
C ILE A 144 7.97 24.56 -9.20
N LEU A 145 9.23 24.14 -9.34
CA LEU A 145 10.29 24.54 -8.41
C LEU A 145 10.75 25.99 -8.61
N ARG A 146 10.69 26.55 -9.83
CA ARG A 146 11.00 27.98 -10.05
C ARG A 146 10.06 28.88 -9.26
N GLU A 147 8.76 28.60 -9.27
CA GLU A 147 7.79 29.39 -8.49
C GLU A 147 8.03 29.21 -6.98
N LEU A 148 8.42 28.02 -6.54
CA LEU A 148 8.70 27.73 -5.14
C LEU A 148 9.95 28.42 -4.59
N TYR A 149 10.98 28.60 -5.42
CA TYR A 149 12.20 29.31 -5.03
C TYR A 149 12.11 30.82 -5.27
N CYS A 150 11.34 31.31 -6.24
CA CYS A 150 11.14 32.74 -6.47
C CYS A 150 10.28 33.43 -5.39
N LEU A 151 9.43 32.70 -4.66
CA LEU A 151 8.64 33.27 -3.55
C LEU A 151 9.40 33.32 -2.21
N LYS A 152 10.66 32.88 -2.17
CA LYS A 152 11.51 32.88 -0.97
C LYS A 152 12.80 33.72 -1.08
N LEU A 153 12.91 34.58 -2.10
CA LEU A 153 13.97 35.59 -2.24
C LEU A 153 13.41 37.01 -2.20
#